data_AF-A0A957C6E0-F1
#
_entry.id   AF-A0A957C6E0-F1
#
_cell.length_a   1.000
_cell.length_b   1.000
_cell.length_c   1.000
_cell.angle_alpha   90.00
_cell.angle_beta   90.00
_cell.angle_gamma   90.00
#
_symmetry.space_group_name_H-M   'P 1'
#
loop_
_entity.id
_entity.type
_entity.pdbx_description
1 polymer ?
#
loop_
_entity_poly.entity_id
_entity_poly.type
_entity_poly.pdbx_seq_one_letter_code
_entity_poly.pdbx_strand_id
1 'polypeptide(L)'
;PLLLTILALIKRQGVELPKSRIKLYDRYLETLIDAWNRASALDKSAGRESLDYEATLEVLGPLALRIREENPTAGLLSARQLQDWLAEYYTGEQWGLKQGPAREKAREFLENVRKYSNLLIERGEGQFGFIHLTFEEALAAYGLVSAGQIDRSKTFATIQGHLTDPAWRETILLSVGVAGLINRQPLAAGEIARAILGMKCAEEHTGYNILLAGACLEDVGESGLGRTASAEIQSALMDAMYNRFLPPVVQRDAGFSLARTGWILNDLDAWIEIPAGEFLYGDEKKKEKIETPFAIQKYPVTNLQFKRFIDNGGYDKQEFWSADGWVWRTGTYDTKATGITKEQLSRRPVEKRHEPYYWHDLKWNNPLAPVVGVTCFEAEAYGNWLAKQLGRPVRLPTEQEWERAACGIKGREYAWGDEFDRDKVNCAAFWEQKD
;
A
#
# COMPACT_ATOMS: atom_id res chain seq x y z
N PRO A 1 12.39 -16.65 2.14
CA PRO A 1 13.55 -17.07 2.98
C PRO A 1 14.74 -16.12 2.87
N LEU A 2 15.25 -15.85 1.65
CA LEU A 2 16.42 -14.99 1.42
C LEU A 2 16.27 -13.57 1.99
N LEU A 3 15.22 -12.84 1.63
CA LEU A 3 14.97 -11.48 2.14
C LEU A 3 14.91 -11.40 3.67
N LEU A 4 14.27 -12.39 4.32
CA LEU A 4 14.20 -12.47 5.78
C LEU A 4 15.58 -12.70 6.41
N THR A 5 16.41 -13.55 5.79
CA THR A 5 17.78 -13.78 6.23
C THR A 5 18.61 -12.50 6.11
N ILE A 6 18.49 -11.76 5.02
CA ILE A 6 19.25 -10.51 4.84
C ILE A 6 18.71 -9.41 5.79
N LEU A 7 17.40 -9.29 6.00
CA LEU A 7 16.79 -8.45 7.05
C LEU A 7 17.38 -8.76 8.43
N ALA A 8 17.45 -10.04 8.80
CA ALA A 8 17.99 -10.48 10.08
C ALA A 8 19.50 -10.16 10.21
N LEU A 9 20.27 -10.31 9.13
CA LEU A 9 21.70 -9.97 9.11
C LEU A 9 21.93 -8.46 9.30
N ILE A 10 21.18 -7.60 8.61
CA ILE A 10 21.28 -6.13 8.79
C ILE A 10 20.87 -5.73 10.21
N LYS A 11 19.78 -6.28 10.73
CA LYS A 11 19.33 -5.97 12.10
C LYS A 11 20.36 -6.43 13.13
N ARG A 12 21.02 -7.56 12.90
CA ARG A 12 22.12 -8.08 13.74
C ARG A 12 23.35 -7.17 13.73
N GLN A 13 23.60 -6.45 12.64
CA GLN A 13 24.68 -5.47 12.54
C GLN A 13 24.36 -4.13 13.24
N GLY A 14 23.22 -4.03 13.94
CA GLY A 14 22.82 -2.84 14.70
C GLY A 14 22.30 -1.69 13.84
N VAL A 15 22.06 -1.93 12.56
CA VAL A 15 21.55 -0.92 11.62
C VAL A 15 20.04 -0.78 11.79
N GLU A 16 19.56 0.46 11.86
CA GLU A 16 18.13 0.76 11.84
C GLU A 16 17.58 0.50 10.43
N LEU A 17 16.51 -0.30 10.34
CA LEU A 17 15.94 -0.65 9.03
C LEU A 17 15.27 0.58 8.40
N PRO A 18 15.60 0.93 7.14
CA PRO A 18 14.94 2.03 6.46
C PRO A 18 13.42 1.84 6.40
N LYS A 19 12.67 2.93 6.55
CA LYS A 19 11.21 2.92 6.43
C LYS A 19 10.72 2.78 4.98
N SER A 20 11.55 3.15 4.01
CA SER A 20 11.23 3.09 2.58
C SER A 20 11.85 1.85 1.93
N ARG A 21 11.07 1.14 1.11
CA ARG A 21 11.47 -0.13 0.48
C ARG A 21 12.72 0.02 -0.39
N ILE A 22 12.79 1.07 -1.22
CA ILE A 22 13.96 1.26 -2.09
C ILE A 22 15.26 1.45 -1.31
N LYS A 23 15.26 2.16 -0.18
CA LYS A 23 16.45 2.33 0.68
C LYS A 23 16.90 1.01 1.29
N LEU A 24 15.94 0.15 1.62
CA LEU A 24 16.23 -1.20 2.08
C LEU A 24 16.87 -2.04 0.97
N TYR A 25 16.33 -1.97 -0.25
CA TYR A 25 16.84 -2.72 -1.41
C TYR A 25 18.22 -2.23 -1.85
N ASP A 26 18.44 -0.92 -1.91
CA ASP A 26 19.74 -0.29 -2.18
C ASP A 26 20.80 -0.77 -1.18
N ARG A 27 20.47 -0.76 0.13
CA ARG A 27 21.38 -1.26 1.15
C ARG A 27 21.70 -2.75 0.99
N TYR A 28 20.76 -3.55 0.50
CA TYR A 28 21.02 -4.95 0.19
C TYR A 28 21.95 -5.14 -0.99
N LEU A 29 21.71 -4.40 -2.08
CA LEU A 29 22.56 -4.43 -3.26
C LEU A 29 23.99 -4.04 -2.88
N GLU A 30 24.17 -2.96 -2.11
CA GLU A 30 25.46 -2.51 -1.59
C GLU A 30 26.13 -3.61 -0.76
N THR A 31 25.41 -4.23 0.18
CA THR A 31 25.96 -5.31 1.02
C THR A 31 26.39 -6.53 0.21
N LEU A 32 25.62 -6.89 -0.84
CA LEU A 32 25.92 -8.02 -1.72
C LEU A 32 27.13 -7.73 -2.61
N ILE A 33 27.23 -6.52 -3.13
CA ILE A 33 28.36 -6.07 -3.96
C ILE A 33 29.63 -5.92 -3.10
N ASP A 34 29.51 -5.45 -1.86
CA ASP A 34 30.62 -5.40 -0.91
C ASP A 34 31.11 -6.81 -0.52
N ALA A 35 30.19 -7.75 -0.34
CA ALA A 35 30.56 -9.15 -0.11
C ALA A 35 31.29 -9.73 -1.32
N TRP A 36 30.86 -9.38 -2.54
CA TRP A 36 31.53 -9.70 -3.79
C TRP A 36 32.96 -9.13 -3.82
N ASN A 37 33.15 -7.85 -3.50
CA ASN A 37 34.47 -7.19 -3.43
C ASN A 37 35.42 -7.92 -2.48
N ARG A 38 34.94 -8.27 -1.28
CA ARG A 38 35.74 -8.99 -0.28
C ARG A 38 36.10 -10.41 -0.71
N ALA A 39 35.17 -11.13 -1.33
CA ALA A 39 35.41 -12.49 -1.80
C ALA A 39 36.41 -12.51 -2.98
N SER A 40 36.27 -11.58 -3.92
CA SER A 40 37.17 -11.43 -5.06
C SER A 40 38.60 -11.08 -4.61
N ALA A 41 38.76 -10.20 -3.60
CA ALA A 41 40.06 -9.84 -3.05
C ALA A 41 40.83 -11.02 -2.41
N LEU A 42 40.15 -12.11 -2.04
CA LEU A 42 40.76 -13.31 -1.48
C LEU A 42 41.23 -14.31 -2.55
N ASP A 43 40.74 -14.20 -3.80
CA ASP A 43 41.15 -15.04 -4.93
C ASP A 43 42.34 -14.40 -5.67
N LYS A 44 43.58 -14.81 -5.33
CA LYS A 44 44.82 -14.29 -5.94
C LYS A 44 44.95 -14.57 -7.44
N SER A 45 44.09 -15.42 -8.02
CA SER A 45 44.07 -15.69 -9.47
C SER A 45 43.24 -14.67 -10.26
N ALA A 46 42.34 -13.95 -9.58
CA ALA A 46 41.55 -12.86 -10.14
C ALA A 46 42.38 -11.57 -10.09
N GLY A 47 43.32 -11.42 -11.02
CA GLY A 47 43.88 -10.10 -11.26
C GLY A 47 42.79 -9.22 -11.85
N ARG A 48 42.08 -8.39 -11.05
CA ARG A 48 41.46 -7.11 -11.45
C ARG A 48 40.58 -6.45 -10.38
N GLU A 49 40.44 -5.14 -10.60
CA GLU A 49 39.72 -4.07 -9.91
C GLU A 49 38.55 -4.46 -9.00
N SER A 50 38.53 -3.85 -7.81
CA SER A 50 37.32 -3.69 -6.99
C SER A 50 36.23 -3.08 -7.88
N LEU A 51 35.11 -3.78 -8.10
CA LEU A 51 33.90 -3.14 -8.63
C LEU A 51 33.48 -2.08 -7.62
N ASP A 52 33.44 -0.86 -8.12
CA ASP A 52 32.69 0.20 -7.49
C ASP A 52 31.19 -0.12 -7.52
N TYR A 53 30.48 0.24 -6.45
CA TYR A 53 29.04 -0.04 -6.33
C TYR A 53 28.25 0.68 -7.42
N GLU A 54 28.55 1.95 -7.66
CA GLU A 54 27.87 2.76 -8.68
C GLU A 54 28.17 2.19 -10.07
N ALA A 55 29.44 1.89 -10.38
CA ALA A 55 29.82 1.26 -11.65
C ALA A 55 29.15 -0.11 -11.89
N THR A 56 28.86 -0.86 -10.82
CA THR A 56 28.12 -2.13 -10.93
C THR A 56 26.66 -1.90 -11.28
N LEU A 57 26.02 -0.91 -10.64
CA LEU A 57 24.64 -0.53 -10.94
C LEU A 57 24.49 0.04 -12.35
N GLU A 58 25.50 0.73 -12.88
CA GLU A 58 25.51 1.23 -14.26
C GLU A 58 25.36 0.11 -15.29
N VAL A 59 25.85 -1.10 -15.01
CA VAL A 59 25.71 -2.26 -15.90
C VAL A 59 24.48 -3.10 -15.55
N LEU A 60 24.27 -3.40 -14.26
CA LEU A 60 23.16 -4.25 -13.81
C LEU A 60 21.79 -3.60 -13.97
N GLY A 61 21.70 -2.27 -13.86
CA GLY A 61 20.44 -1.53 -13.97
C GLY A 61 19.83 -1.65 -15.38
N PRO A 62 20.53 -1.24 -16.44
CA PRO A 62 20.06 -1.41 -17.82
C PRO A 62 19.83 -2.88 -18.18
N LEU A 63 20.63 -3.80 -17.63
CA LEU A 63 20.44 -5.23 -17.85
C LEU A 63 19.12 -5.73 -17.25
N ALA A 64 18.83 -5.36 -16.01
CA ALA A 64 17.58 -5.71 -15.35
C ALA A 64 16.37 -5.08 -16.04
N LEU A 65 16.49 -3.82 -16.48
CA LEU A 65 15.47 -3.17 -17.28
C LEU A 65 15.19 -3.95 -18.56
N ARG A 66 16.24 -4.40 -19.26
CA ARG A 66 16.09 -5.18 -20.49
C ARG A 66 15.41 -6.54 -20.25
N ILE A 67 15.82 -7.27 -19.21
CA ILE A 67 15.18 -8.53 -18.83
C ILE A 67 13.69 -8.31 -18.55
N ARG A 68 13.35 -7.22 -17.85
CA ARG A 68 11.97 -6.85 -17.52
C ARG A 68 11.15 -6.49 -18.77
N GLU A 69 11.73 -5.80 -19.74
CA GLU A 69 11.07 -5.48 -21.02
C GLU A 69 10.82 -6.74 -21.87
N GLU A 70 11.78 -7.66 -21.93
CA GLU A 70 11.65 -8.87 -22.75
C GLU A 70 10.78 -9.96 -22.10
N ASN A 71 10.86 -10.12 -20.78
CA ASN A 71 10.20 -11.21 -20.07
C ASN A 71 9.76 -10.81 -18.65
N PRO A 72 8.75 -9.94 -18.52
CA PRO A 72 8.40 -9.31 -17.25
C PRO A 72 7.91 -10.28 -16.17
N THR A 73 7.43 -11.47 -16.55
CA THR A 73 6.90 -12.47 -15.62
C THR A 73 7.95 -13.49 -15.21
N ALA A 74 8.73 -14.03 -16.14
CA ALA A 74 9.72 -15.05 -15.82
C ALA A 74 11.06 -14.46 -15.34
N GLY A 75 11.42 -13.26 -15.82
CA GLY A 75 12.70 -12.61 -15.51
C GLY A 75 13.90 -13.41 -16.02
N LEU A 76 13.77 -14.06 -17.19
CA LEU A 76 14.78 -14.97 -17.75
C LEU A 76 15.19 -14.60 -19.17
N LEU A 77 16.50 -14.66 -19.44
CA LEU A 77 17.11 -14.57 -20.76
C LEU A 77 18.13 -15.70 -20.97
N SER A 78 18.31 -16.12 -22.22
CA SER A 78 19.38 -17.08 -22.54
C SER A 78 20.77 -16.46 -22.39
N ALA A 79 21.77 -17.30 -22.10
CA ALA A 79 23.18 -16.88 -22.03
C ALA A 79 23.62 -16.09 -23.27
N ARG A 80 23.15 -16.53 -24.44
CA ARG A 80 23.43 -15.89 -25.73
C ARG A 80 22.81 -14.49 -25.81
N GLN A 81 21.54 -14.35 -25.46
CA GLN A 81 20.87 -13.03 -25.44
C GLN A 81 21.58 -12.06 -24.49
N LEU A 82 21.93 -12.53 -23.29
CA LEU A 82 22.66 -11.71 -22.31
C LEU A 82 24.02 -11.25 -22.84
N GLN A 83 24.78 -12.17 -23.44
CA GLN A 83 26.11 -11.85 -23.96
C GLN A 83 26.04 -10.92 -25.18
N ASP A 84 25.10 -11.16 -26.10
CA ASP A 84 24.90 -10.32 -27.28
C ASP A 84 24.47 -8.90 -26.86
N TRP A 85 23.55 -8.78 -25.89
CA TRP A 85 23.13 -7.48 -25.37
C TRP A 85 24.24 -6.74 -24.61
N LEU A 86 24.98 -7.42 -23.71
CA LEU A 86 26.10 -6.79 -23.00
C LEU A 86 27.19 -6.34 -23.97
N ALA A 87 27.47 -7.12 -25.02
CA ALA A 87 28.41 -6.72 -26.05
C ALA A 87 27.92 -5.47 -26.81
N GLU A 88 26.63 -5.39 -27.15
CA GLU A 88 26.03 -4.19 -27.74
C GLU A 88 26.15 -2.98 -26.81
N TYR A 89 25.79 -3.14 -25.54
CA TYR A 89 25.90 -2.11 -24.51
C TYR A 89 27.34 -1.57 -24.38
N TYR A 90 28.33 -2.45 -24.35
CA TYR A 90 29.75 -2.08 -24.32
C TYR A 90 30.28 -1.46 -25.61
N THR A 91 29.59 -1.65 -26.74
CA THR A 91 29.92 -0.95 -27.99
C THR A 91 29.24 0.42 -28.10
N GLY A 92 28.24 0.70 -27.26
CA GLY A 92 27.51 1.96 -27.25
C GLY A 92 28.37 3.16 -26.84
N GLU A 93 27.82 4.37 -27.01
CA GLU A 93 28.53 5.64 -26.82
C GLU A 93 29.20 5.79 -25.44
N GLN A 94 28.62 5.19 -24.40
CA GLN A 94 29.15 5.26 -23.03
C GLN A 94 30.50 4.54 -22.87
N TRP A 95 30.74 3.46 -23.62
CA TRP A 95 31.92 2.60 -23.46
C TRP A 95 32.85 2.63 -24.69
N GLY A 96 32.29 2.72 -25.89
CA GLY A 96 33.03 2.86 -27.15
C GLY A 96 33.96 1.69 -27.48
N LEU A 97 33.73 0.49 -26.91
CA LEU A 97 34.58 -0.67 -27.17
C LEU A 97 34.34 -1.23 -28.58
N LYS A 98 35.40 -1.76 -29.20
CA LYS A 98 35.26 -2.54 -30.43
C LYS A 98 34.57 -3.89 -30.12
N GLN A 99 33.89 -4.46 -31.11
CA GLN A 99 33.11 -5.71 -30.99
C GLN A 99 33.86 -6.87 -30.30
N GLY A 100 35.12 -7.12 -30.63
CA GLY A 100 35.93 -8.17 -30.00
C GLY A 100 36.12 -7.94 -28.48
N PRO A 101 36.75 -6.82 -28.08
CA PRO A 101 36.88 -6.44 -26.67
C PRO A 101 35.54 -6.36 -25.90
N ALA A 102 34.47 -5.89 -26.53
CA ALA A 102 33.14 -5.81 -25.92
C ALA A 102 32.59 -7.20 -25.58
N ARG A 103 32.72 -8.18 -26.48
CA ARG A 103 32.33 -9.57 -26.22
C ARG A 103 33.16 -10.23 -25.13
N GLU A 104 34.45 -9.93 -25.08
CA GLU A 104 35.33 -10.43 -24.02
C GLU A 104 34.94 -9.86 -22.66
N LYS A 105 34.70 -8.55 -22.58
CA LYS A 105 34.24 -7.86 -21.37
C LYS A 105 32.85 -8.36 -20.92
N ALA A 106 31.92 -8.57 -21.86
CA ALA A 106 30.61 -9.17 -21.58
C ALA A 106 30.72 -10.56 -20.94
N ARG A 107 31.59 -11.41 -21.50
CA ARG A 107 31.84 -12.74 -20.95
C ARG A 107 32.50 -12.67 -19.56
N GLU A 108 33.52 -11.84 -19.39
CA GLU A 108 34.20 -11.63 -18.10
C GLU A 108 33.21 -11.14 -17.04
N PHE A 109 32.33 -10.21 -17.40
CA PHE A 109 31.27 -9.73 -16.51
C PHE A 109 30.31 -10.86 -16.09
N LEU A 110 29.76 -11.62 -17.02
CA LEU A 110 28.83 -12.71 -16.73
C LEU A 110 29.48 -13.84 -15.90
N GLU A 111 30.73 -14.19 -16.20
CA GLU A 111 31.51 -15.17 -15.42
C GLU A 111 31.74 -14.68 -13.99
N ASN A 112 32.10 -13.41 -13.81
CA ASN A 112 32.35 -12.81 -12.50
C ASN A 112 31.07 -12.66 -11.67
N VAL A 113 29.97 -12.23 -12.28
CA VAL A 113 28.66 -12.20 -11.61
C VAL A 113 28.31 -13.62 -11.16
N ARG A 114 28.36 -14.63 -12.04
CA ARG A 114 28.04 -16.03 -11.68
C ARG A 114 28.92 -16.61 -10.57
N LYS A 115 30.23 -16.35 -10.60
CA LYS A 115 31.20 -16.97 -9.67
C LYS A 115 31.13 -16.36 -8.26
N TYR A 116 30.75 -15.08 -8.14
CA TYR A 116 30.98 -14.33 -6.91
C TYR A 116 29.77 -13.56 -6.38
N SER A 117 28.86 -13.08 -7.24
CA SER A 117 27.62 -12.46 -6.79
C SER A 117 26.47 -13.41 -7.09
N ASN A 118 25.86 -13.97 -6.06
CA ASN A 118 24.61 -14.70 -6.23
C ASN A 118 23.45 -13.74 -6.61
N LEU A 119 23.69 -12.70 -7.42
CA LEU A 119 22.70 -11.76 -7.93
C LEU A 119 22.08 -12.28 -9.23
N LEU A 120 22.88 -12.86 -10.14
CA LEU A 120 22.39 -13.49 -11.37
C LEU A 120 22.66 -14.99 -11.29
N ILE A 121 21.61 -15.80 -11.46
CA ILE A 121 21.67 -17.26 -11.34
C ILE A 121 21.11 -17.92 -12.59
N GLU A 122 21.68 -19.08 -12.91
CA GLU A 122 21.16 -19.95 -13.96
C GLU A 122 19.92 -20.70 -13.43
N ARG A 123 18.80 -20.64 -14.17
CA ARG A 123 17.53 -21.29 -13.86
C ARG A 123 17.10 -22.18 -15.03
N GLY A 124 17.73 -23.34 -15.15
CA GLY A 124 17.50 -24.29 -16.25
C GLY A 124 18.47 -24.09 -17.42
N GLU A 125 18.35 -24.92 -18.47
CA GLU A 125 19.29 -25.07 -19.59
C GLU A 125 19.73 -23.74 -20.24
N GLY A 126 20.78 -23.11 -19.70
CA GLY A 126 21.33 -21.86 -20.23
C GLY A 126 20.44 -20.63 -20.10
N GLN A 127 19.45 -20.65 -19.21
CA GLN A 127 18.57 -19.51 -18.89
C GLN A 127 19.04 -18.82 -17.62
N PHE A 128 19.06 -17.50 -17.61
CA PHE A 128 19.62 -16.69 -16.53
C PHE A 128 18.64 -15.62 -16.09
N GLY A 129 18.58 -15.39 -14.78
CA GLY A 129 17.76 -14.34 -14.18
C GLY A 129 18.27 -13.96 -12.81
N PHE A 130 17.69 -12.92 -12.21
CA PHE A 130 18.12 -12.50 -10.89
C PHE A 130 17.73 -13.49 -9.80
N ILE A 131 18.50 -13.54 -8.71
CA ILE A 131 18.24 -14.42 -7.57
C ILE A 131 16.85 -14.21 -6.98
N HIS A 132 16.36 -12.97 -7.02
CA HIS A 132 15.04 -12.62 -6.51
C HIS A 132 14.42 -11.51 -7.36
N LEU A 133 13.10 -11.62 -7.60
CA LEU A 133 12.33 -10.66 -8.41
C LEU A 133 12.50 -9.22 -7.90
N THR A 134 12.44 -9.01 -6.59
CA THR A 134 12.64 -7.70 -5.96
C THR A 134 13.96 -7.02 -6.32
N PHE A 135 15.05 -7.78 -6.50
CA PHE A 135 16.33 -7.19 -6.92
C PHE A 135 16.32 -6.83 -8.40
N GLU A 136 15.67 -7.64 -9.23
CA GLU A 136 15.44 -7.29 -10.63
C GLU A 136 14.59 -6.03 -10.75
N GLU A 137 13.50 -5.90 -9.97
CA GLU A 137 12.63 -4.72 -9.98
C GLU A 137 13.36 -3.46 -9.52
N ALA A 138 14.16 -3.57 -8.45
CA ALA A 138 14.98 -2.47 -7.97
C ALA A 138 16.03 -2.05 -9.00
N LEU A 139 16.78 -3.01 -9.57
CA LEU A 139 17.79 -2.73 -10.59
C LEU A 139 17.16 -2.17 -11.88
N ALA A 140 16.02 -2.71 -12.32
CA ALA A 140 15.27 -2.20 -13.45
C ALA A 140 14.82 -0.75 -13.20
N ALA A 141 14.43 -0.41 -11.96
CA ALA A 141 14.13 0.95 -11.57
C ALA A 141 15.36 1.88 -11.65
N TYR A 142 16.56 1.43 -11.25
CA TYR A 142 17.81 2.18 -11.51
C TYR A 142 18.02 2.40 -13.01
N GLY A 143 17.91 1.33 -13.82
CA GLY A 143 18.05 1.41 -15.27
C GLY A 143 17.07 2.41 -15.90
N LEU A 144 15.82 2.42 -15.45
CA LEU A 144 14.77 3.31 -15.94
C LEU A 144 15.05 4.79 -15.61
N VAL A 145 15.56 5.08 -14.42
CA VAL A 145 15.93 6.43 -13.99
C VAL A 145 17.20 6.91 -14.71
N SER A 146 18.22 6.04 -14.82
CA SER A 146 19.47 6.37 -15.53
C SER A 146 19.23 6.62 -17.02
N ALA A 147 18.37 5.84 -17.67
CA ALA A 147 17.95 6.09 -19.06
C ALA A 147 17.26 7.46 -19.19
N GLY A 148 16.47 7.86 -18.19
CA GLY A 148 15.77 9.14 -18.14
C GLY A 148 16.67 10.36 -17.93
N GLN A 149 17.84 10.18 -17.32
CA GLN A 149 18.85 11.26 -17.21
C GLN A 149 19.39 11.64 -18.59
N ILE A 150 19.48 10.67 -19.50
CA ILE A 150 19.89 10.86 -20.88
C ILE A 150 18.70 11.36 -21.71
N ASP A 151 17.56 10.69 -21.60
CA ASP A 151 16.35 11.02 -22.36
C ASP A 151 15.08 10.72 -21.54
N ARG A 152 14.51 11.77 -20.95
CA ARG A 152 13.26 11.69 -20.17
C ARG A 152 12.08 11.13 -20.97
N SER A 153 12.06 11.34 -22.30
CA SER A 153 10.95 10.90 -23.14
C SER A 153 10.86 9.37 -23.17
N LYS A 154 12.00 8.66 -23.12
CA LYS A 154 12.05 7.20 -23.03
C LYS A 154 11.44 6.69 -21.75
N THR A 155 11.83 7.26 -20.60
CA THR A 155 11.26 6.87 -19.30
C THR A 155 9.75 7.04 -19.28
N PHE A 156 9.23 8.17 -19.77
CA PHE A 156 7.79 8.40 -19.83
C PHE A 156 7.09 7.47 -20.81
N ALA A 157 7.70 7.17 -21.96
CA ALA A 157 7.16 6.22 -22.92
C ALA A 157 7.08 4.79 -22.35
N THR A 158 8.13 4.33 -21.66
CA THR A 158 8.15 3.03 -20.98
C THR A 158 7.08 2.95 -19.90
N ILE A 159 6.96 3.98 -19.03
CA ILE A 159 5.94 4.01 -17.99
C ILE A 159 4.53 4.03 -18.60
N GLN A 160 4.28 4.83 -19.65
CA GLN A 160 2.99 4.88 -20.33
C GLN A 160 2.62 3.54 -20.99
N GLY A 161 3.59 2.83 -21.56
CA GLY A 161 3.39 1.51 -22.18
C GLY A 161 3.06 0.40 -21.18
N HIS A 162 3.52 0.54 -19.93
CA HIS A 162 3.35 -0.46 -18.87
C HIS A 162 2.53 0.04 -17.68
N LEU A 163 1.80 1.15 -17.86
CA LEU A 163 1.13 1.85 -16.77
C LEU A 163 0.20 0.95 -15.97
N THR A 164 -0.58 0.11 -16.66
CA THR A 164 -1.58 -0.79 -16.07
C THR A 164 -1.10 -2.23 -15.94
N ASP A 165 0.16 -2.52 -16.28
CA ASP A 165 0.75 -3.86 -16.21
C ASP A 165 1.14 -4.20 -14.76
N PRO A 166 0.53 -5.23 -14.14
CA PRO A 166 0.86 -5.63 -12.77
C PRO A 166 2.33 -6.00 -12.57
N ALA A 167 3.01 -6.52 -13.59
CA ALA A 167 4.42 -6.93 -13.51
C ALA A 167 5.40 -5.75 -13.54
N TRP A 168 4.93 -4.56 -13.93
CA TRP A 168 5.71 -3.32 -13.94
C TRP A 168 5.41 -2.38 -12.78
N ARG A 169 4.29 -2.60 -12.09
CA ARG A 169 3.83 -1.74 -11.01
C ARG A 169 4.91 -1.46 -9.98
N GLU A 170 5.62 -2.49 -9.51
CA GLU A 170 6.68 -2.31 -8.51
C GLU A 170 7.89 -1.57 -9.08
N THR A 171 8.35 -1.91 -10.30
CA THR A 171 9.44 -1.20 -10.98
C THR A 171 9.15 0.29 -11.14
N ILE A 172 7.92 0.65 -11.51
CA ILE A 172 7.52 2.07 -11.65
C ILE A 172 7.58 2.77 -10.29
N LEU A 173 7.02 2.18 -9.22
CA LEU A 173 7.09 2.76 -7.88
C LEU A 173 8.54 2.94 -7.40
N LEU A 174 9.36 1.90 -7.57
CA LEU A 174 10.76 1.93 -7.17
C LEU A 174 11.55 2.97 -7.97
N SER A 175 11.22 3.23 -9.24
CA SER A 175 11.90 4.27 -10.03
C SER A 175 11.71 5.68 -9.44
N VAL A 176 10.51 5.98 -8.94
CA VAL A 176 10.25 7.22 -8.21
C VAL A 176 11.04 7.27 -6.91
N GLY A 177 11.13 6.14 -6.21
CA GLY A 177 11.99 5.98 -5.03
C GLY A 177 13.47 6.20 -5.31
N VAL A 178 14.00 5.63 -6.39
CA VAL A 178 15.40 5.81 -6.83
C VAL A 178 15.66 7.28 -7.11
N ALA A 179 14.83 7.93 -7.93
CA ALA A 179 15.01 9.34 -8.27
C ALA A 179 14.93 10.24 -7.01
N GLY A 180 13.92 10.04 -6.17
CA GLY A 180 13.62 10.94 -5.06
C GLY A 180 14.49 10.74 -3.83
N LEU A 181 14.69 9.47 -3.43
CA LEU A 181 15.30 9.12 -2.15
C LEU A 181 16.76 8.68 -2.25
N ILE A 182 17.12 7.95 -3.31
CA ILE A 182 18.50 7.45 -3.51
C ILE A 182 19.34 8.54 -4.17
N ASN A 183 18.90 9.02 -5.34
CA ASN A 183 19.58 10.09 -6.09
C ASN A 183 19.39 11.47 -5.45
N ARG A 184 18.50 11.59 -4.45
CA ARG A 184 18.16 12.83 -3.74
C ARG A 184 17.67 13.95 -4.68
N GLN A 185 16.90 13.58 -5.69
CA GLN A 185 16.32 14.50 -6.69
C GLN A 185 14.79 14.50 -6.58
N PRO A 186 14.22 15.07 -5.50
CA PRO A 186 12.77 15.04 -5.30
C PRO A 186 11.98 15.76 -6.40
N LEU A 187 12.56 16.79 -7.02
CA LEU A 187 11.92 17.46 -8.16
C LEU A 187 11.81 16.55 -9.39
N ALA A 188 12.84 15.76 -9.69
CA ALA A 188 12.80 14.80 -10.80
C ALA A 188 11.81 13.66 -10.52
N ALA A 189 11.79 13.14 -9.29
CA ALA A 189 10.78 12.16 -8.88
C ALA A 189 9.35 12.73 -8.95
N GLY A 190 9.16 13.98 -8.51
CA GLY A 190 7.92 14.73 -8.65
C GLY A 190 7.48 14.94 -10.10
N GLU A 191 8.41 15.15 -11.03
CA GLU A 191 8.12 15.17 -12.47
C GLU A 191 7.62 13.82 -12.98
N ILE A 192 8.26 12.70 -12.58
CA ILE A 192 7.80 11.35 -12.94
C ILE A 192 6.38 11.09 -12.41
N ALA A 193 6.13 11.38 -11.14
CA ALA A 193 4.82 11.14 -10.53
C ALA A 193 3.71 12.03 -11.15
N ARG A 194 4.02 13.29 -11.49
CA ARG A 194 3.09 14.17 -12.22
C ARG A 194 2.86 13.71 -13.66
N ALA A 195 3.89 13.20 -14.33
CA ALA A 195 3.74 12.60 -15.64
C ALA A 195 2.77 11.40 -15.56
N ILE A 196 2.93 10.51 -14.56
CA ILE A 196 2.00 9.40 -14.30
C ILE A 196 0.57 9.90 -14.15
N LEU A 197 0.31 10.95 -13.35
CA LEU A 197 -1.04 11.53 -13.21
C LEU A 197 -1.64 11.94 -14.57
N GLY A 198 -0.84 12.48 -15.48
CA GLY A 198 -1.28 12.91 -16.80
C GLY A 198 -1.38 11.80 -17.86
N MET A 199 -0.97 10.57 -17.56
CA MET A 199 -0.96 9.48 -18.53
C MET A 199 -2.37 8.95 -18.83
N LYS A 200 -2.55 8.50 -20.07
CA LYS A 200 -3.83 7.96 -20.53
C LYS A 200 -3.99 6.52 -20.06
N CYS A 201 -5.17 6.20 -19.56
CA CYS A 201 -5.61 4.84 -19.27
C CYS A 201 -6.69 4.43 -20.28
N ALA A 202 -6.75 3.14 -20.59
CA ALA A 202 -7.91 2.56 -21.26
C ALA A 202 -9.16 2.66 -20.37
N GLU A 203 -10.35 2.53 -20.96
CA GLU A 203 -11.64 2.75 -20.26
C GLU A 203 -11.80 1.80 -19.06
N GLU A 204 -11.41 0.53 -19.23
CA GLU A 204 -11.39 -0.50 -18.19
C GLU A 204 -10.42 -0.22 -17.03
N HIS A 205 -9.48 0.70 -17.22
CA HIS A 205 -8.46 1.10 -16.24
C HIS A 205 -8.59 2.57 -15.83
N THR A 206 -9.76 3.17 -16.04
CA THR A 206 -10.02 4.57 -15.70
C THR A 206 -9.63 4.86 -14.24
N GLY A 207 -8.79 5.87 -14.04
CA GLY A 207 -8.32 6.30 -12.72
C GLY A 207 -7.11 5.52 -12.17
N TYR A 208 -6.61 4.50 -12.87
CA TYR A 208 -5.44 3.73 -12.43
C TYR A 208 -4.17 4.61 -12.32
N ASN A 209 -3.98 5.55 -13.25
CA ASN A 209 -2.94 6.58 -13.20
C ASN A 209 -2.96 7.38 -11.89
N ILE A 210 -4.14 7.76 -11.41
CA ILE A 210 -4.32 8.52 -10.17
C ILE A 210 -3.90 7.66 -8.96
N LEU A 211 -4.37 6.41 -8.92
CA LEU A 211 -4.03 5.47 -7.85
C LEU A 211 -2.54 5.12 -7.83
N LEU A 212 -1.91 4.98 -9.01
CA LEU A 212 -0.48 4.70 -9.11
C LEU A 212 0.36 5.91 -8.63
N ALA A 213 -0.01 7.13 -9.00
CA ALA A 213 0.63 8.33 -8.49
C ALA A 213 0.44 8.49 -6.96
N GLY A 214 -0.74 8.15 -6.44
CA GLY A 214 -0.99 8.06 -5.00
C GLY A 214 -0.08 7.03 -4.31
N ALA A 215 0.10 5.85 -4.91
CA ALA A 215 1.03 4.84 -4.41
C ALA A 215 2.50 5.29 -4.45
N CYS A 216 2.90 6.11 -5.44
CA CYS A 216 4.20 6.76 -5.44
C CYS A 216 4.37 7.67 -4.21
N LEU A 217 3.37 8.50 -3.93
CA LEU A 217 3.38 9.39 -2.76
C LEU A 217 3.39 8.62 -1.43
N GLU A 218 2.64 7.52 -1.33
CA GLU A 218 2.66 6.64 -0.15
C GLU A 218 4.05 6.03 0.09
N ASP A 219 4.76 5.62 -0.97
CA ASP A 219 6.03 4.92 -0.85
C ASP A 219 7.21 5.84 -0.47
N VAL A 220 7.25 7.04 -1.04
CA VAL A 220 8.40 7.96 -0.87
C VAL A 220 8.10 9.19 0.00
N GLY A 221 6.82 9.52 0.20
CA GLY A 221 6.37 10.68 0.96
C GLY A 221 6.72 12.03 0.32
N GLU A 222 6.34 13.11 1.02
CA GLU A 222 6.63 14.49 0.58
C GLU A 222 8.13 14.76 0.40
N SER A 223 8.97 14.14 1.24
CA SER A 223 10.42 14.30 1.15
C SER A 223 11.02 13.68 -0.11
N GLY A 224 10.39 12.65 -0.68
CA GLY A 224 10.81 12.00 -1.91
C GLY A 224 10.26 12.63 -3.19
N LEU A 225 9.07 13.25 -3.16
CA LEU A 225 8.43 13.86 -4.34
C LEU A 225 8.52 15.39 -4.40
N GLY A 226 8.84 16.03 -3.28
CA GLY A 226 8.69 17.47 -3.11
C GLY A 226 7.24 17.89 -2.87
N ARG A 227 7.09 19.09 -2.29
CA ARG A 227 5.80 19.61 -1.81
C ARG A 227 4.76 19.80 -2.90
N THR A 228 5.17 20.39 -4.01
CA THR A 228 4.26 20.74 -5.11
C THR A 228 3.64 19.49 -5.73
N ALA A 229 4.45 18.51 -6.12
CA ALA A 229 3.94 17.26 -6.68
C ALA A 229 3.08 16.48 -5.67
N SER A 230 3.47 16.47 -4.39
CA SER A 230 2.69 15.83 -3.34
C SER A 230 1.30 16.45 -3.18
N ALA A 231 1.21 17.79 -3.20
CA ALA A 231 -0.05 18.51 -3.12
C ALA A 231 -0.94 18.28 -4.35
N GLU A 232 -0.35 18.25 -5.55
CA GLU A 232 -1.08 17.95 -6.79
C GLU A 232 -1.66 16.52 -6.78
N ILE A 233 -0.88 15.53 -6.33
CA ILE A 233 -1.33 14.14 -6.18
C ILE A 233 -2.43 14.02 -5.13
N GLN A 234 -2.30 14.67 -3.97
CA GLN A 234 -3.34 14.69 -2.95
C GLN A 234 -4.63 15.33 -3.47
N SER A 235 -4.54 16.41 -4.24
CA SER A 235 -5.71 17.03 -4.89
C SER A 235 -6.37 16.04 -5.87
N ALA A 236 -5.59 15.39 -6.72
CA ALA A 236 -6.12 14.43 -7.70
C ALA A 236 -6.80 13.22 -7.03
N LEU A 237 -6.23 12.71 -5.93
CA LEU A 237 -6.85 11.65 -5.13
C LEU A 237 -8.15 12.13 -4.47
N MET A 238 -8.21 13.37 -3.99
CA MET A 238 -9.41 13.94 -3.40
C MET A 238 -10.52 14.10 -4.44
N ASP A 239 -10.18 14.62 -5.60
CA ASP A 239 -11.10 14.75 -6.73
C ASP A 239 -11.61 13.36 -7.16
N ALA A 240 -10.72 12.37 -7.25
CA ALA A 240 -11.09 11.00 -7.59
C ALA A 240 -12.00 10.35 -6.54
N MET A 241 -11.77 10.60 -5.25
CA MET A 241 -12.60 10.08 -4.16
C MET A 241 -14.05 10.59 -4.23
N TYR A 242 -14.26 11.83 -4.66
CA TYR A 242 -15.60 12.42 -4.78
C TYR A 242 -16.23 12.29 -6.18
N ASN A 243 -15.47 11.83 -7.17
CA ASN A 243 -15.94 11.74 -8.55
C ASN A 243 -16.82 10.49 -8.77
N ARG A 244 -18.14 10.72 -8.86
CA ARG A 244 -19.15 9.67 -9.10
C ARG A 244 -19.10 9.05 -10.49
N PHE A 245 -18.35 9.63 -11.43
CA PHE A 245 -18.12 9.04 -12.75
C PHE A 245 -16.97 8.03 -12.77
N LEU A 246 -16.16 7.96 -11.72
CA LEU A 246 -15.13 6.93 -11.57
C LEU A 246 -15.73 5.66 -10.96
N PRO A 247 -15.17 4.46 -11.26
CA PRO A 247 -15.60 3.23 -10.61
C PRO A 247 -15.55 3.33 -9.08
N PRO A 248 -16.53 2.77 -8.33
CA PRO A 248 -16.54 2.85 -6.85
C PRO A 248 -15.26 2.33 -6.18
N VAL A 249 -14.60 1.34 -6.79
CA VAL A 249 -13.30 0.82 -6.33
C VAL A 249 -12.22 1.90 -6.38
N VAL A 250 -12.19 2.71 -7.44
CA VAL A 250 -11.25 3.81 -7.60
C VAL A 250 -11.52 4.92 -6.59
N GLN A 251 -12.79 5.29 -6.40
CA GLN A 251 -13.20 6.28 -5.39
C GLN A 251 -12.72 5.84 -3.98
N ARG A 252 -12.97 4.58 -3.61
CA ARG A 252 -12.54 3.98 -2.34
C ARG A 252 -11.02 3.99 -2.20
N ASP A 253 -10.31 3.48 -3.20
CA ASP A 253 -8.86 3.32 -3.12
C ASP A 253 -8.13 4.67 -3.12
N ALA A 254 -8.69 5.69 -3.77
CA ALA A 254 -8.20 7.06 -3.67
C ALA A 254 -8.33 7.61 -2.23
N GLY A 255 -9.49 7.39 -1.58
CA GLY A 255 -9.68 7.75 -0.17
C GLY A 255 -8.75 6.99 0.78
N PHE A 256 -8.53 5.69 0.53
CA PHE A 256 -7.59 4.89 1.30
C PHE A 256 -6.13 5.32 1.10
N SER A 257 -5.77 5.75 -0.10
CA SER A 257 -4.46 6.31 -0.40
C SER A 257 -4.24 7.62 0.37
N LEU A 258 -5.19 8.55 0.30
CA LEU A 258 -5.18 9.79 1.09
C LEU A 258 -4.95 9.51 2.58
N ALA A 259 -5.73 8.59 3.16
CA ALA A 259 -5.63 8.22 4.56
C ALA A 259 -4.20 7.81 4.98
N ARG A 260 -3.50 7.03 4.14
CA ARG A 260 -2.13 6.58 4.42
C ARG A 260 -1.09 7.69 4.30
N THR A 261 -1.37 8.74 3.53
CA THR A 261 -0.52 9.94 3.48
C THR A 261 -0.69 10.85 4.70
N GLY A 262 -1.60 10.50 5.63
CA GLY A 262 -1.91 11.32 6.80
C GLY A 262 -2.96 12.40 6.53
N TRP A 263 -3.58 12.40 5.36
CA TRP A 263 -4.73 13.25 5.09
C TRP A 263 -5.92 12.82 5.96
N ILE A 264 -6.62 13.81 6.51
CA ILE A 264 -7.77 13.60 7.39
C ILE A 264 -8.97 14.32 6.76
N LEU A 265 -10.11 13.63 6.74
CA LEU A 265 -11.37 14.19 6.29
C LEU A 265 -11.85 15.25 7.30
N ASN A 266 -12.08 16.49 6.83
CA ASN A 266 -12.44 17.63 7.68
C ASN A 266 -13.72 17.42 8.50
N ASP A 267 -14.68 16.67 7.96
CA ASP A 267 -15.97 16.39 8.59
C ASP A 267 -16.06 14.99 9.19
N LEU A 268 -14.93 14.31 9.43
CA LEU A 268 -14.87 12.95 9.96
C LEU A 268 -15.65 12.79 11.28
N ASP A 269 -15.60 13.80 12.14
CA ASP A 269 -16.26 13.80 13.44
C ASP A 269 -17.65 14.48 13.40
N ALA A 270 -18.21 14.72 12.21
CA ALA A 270 -19.50 15.40 12.04
C ALA A 270 -20.68 14.55 12.53
N TRP A 271 -21.65 15.24 13.12
CA TRP A 271 -22.92 14.70 13.58
C TRP A 271 -24.05 15.34 12.77
N ILE A 272 -25.02 14.53 12.36
CA ILE A 272 -26.21 14.95 11.62
C ILE A 272 -27.39 14.96 12.59
N GLU A 273 -28.06 16.09 12.70
CA GLU A 273 -29.27 16.22 13.52
C GLU A 273 -30.47 15.58 12.82
N ILE A 274 -31.18 14.74 13.56
CA ILE A 274 -32.42 14.09 13.15
C ILE A 274 -33.55 14.67 14.00
N PRO A 275 -34.55 15.34 13.39
CA PRO A 275 -35.64 15.94 14.14
C PRO A 275 -36.56 14.87 14.74
N ALA A 276 -37.14 15.19 15.90
CA ALA A 276 -38.27 14.45 16.46
C ALA A 276 -39.45 14.43 15.48
N GLY A 277 -40.29 13.41 15.58
CA GLY A 277 -41.50 13.28 14.78
C GLY A 277 -41.84 11.85 14.41
N GLU A 278 -42.98 11.73 13.73
CA GLU A 278 -43.48 10.45 13.23
C GLU A 278 -42.72 10.01 11.97
N PHE A 279 -42.58 8.70 11.79
CA PHE A 279 -42.04 8.06 10.60
C PHE A 279 -42.63 6.66 10.39
N LEU A 280 -42.38 6.09 9.21
CA LEU A 280 -42.76 4.72 8.90
C LEU A 280 -41.58 3.78 9.21
N TYR A 281 -41.79 2.85 10.14
CA TYR A 281 -40.82 1.89 10.67
C TYR A 281 -41.12 0.45 10.24
N GLY A 282 -40.07 -0.30 9.94
CA GLY A 282 -40.06 -1.68 9.48
C GLY A 282 -40.64 -1.86 8.08
N ASP A 283 -40.61 -3.10 7.61
CA ASP A 283 -41.10 -3.48 6.27
C ASP A 283 -42.60 -3.23 6.11
N GLU A 284 -43.36 -3.39 7.20
CA GLU A 284 -44.81 -3.12 7.25
C GLU A 284 -45.15 -1.61 7.32
N LYS A 285 -44.15 -0.73 7.34
CA LYS A 285 -44.30 0.74 7.39
C LYS A 285 -45.23 1.20 8.51
N LYS A 286 -45.04 0.65 9.72
CA LYS A 286 -45.82 1.02 10.91
C LYS A 286 -45.50 2.44 11.33
N LYS A 287 -46.51 3.18 11.77
CA LYS A 287 -46.29 4.53 12.31
C LYS A 287 -45.60 4.43 13.66
N GLU A 288 -44.41 4.97 13.74
CA GLU A 288 -43.63 5.10 14.96
C GLU A 288 -43.22 6.56 15.16
N LYS A 289 -42.82 6.91 16.39
CA LYS A 289 -42.49 8.30 16.75
C LYS A 289 -41.17 8.38 17.51
N ILE A 290 -40.29 9.24 17.01
CA ILE A 290 -39.11 9.70 17.76
C ILE A 290 -39.53 10.89 18.61
N GLU A 291 -39.50 10.71 19.95
CA GLU A 291 -39.99 11.72 20.89
C GLU A 291 -39.05 12.93 21.03
N THR A 292 -37.74 12.72 20.96
CA THR A 292 -36.73 13.77 21.17
C THR A 292 -35.78 13.79 19.98
N PRO A 293 -35.39 14.98 19.45
CA PRO A 293 -34.38 15.05 18.41
C PRO A 293 -33.07 14.45 18.93
N PHE A 294 -32.34 13.80 18.04
CA PHE A 294 -31.04 13.22 18.34
C PHE A 294 -30.08 13.55 17.21
N ALA A 295 -28.78 13.33 17.44
CA ALA A 295 -27.78 13.42 16.40
C ALA A 295 -27.12 12.06 16.20
N ILE A 296 -26.78 11.73 14.96
CA ILE A 296 -26.06 10.50 14.60
C ILE A 296 -24.79 10.85 13.84
N GLN A 297 -23.71 10.10 14.02
CA GLN A 297 -22.47 10.35 13.29
C GLN A 297 -22.70 10.16 11.78
N LYS A 298 -22.10 11.03 10.98
CA LYS A 298 -22.21 10.98 9.51
C LYS A 298 -21.61 9.70 8.93
N TYR A 299 -20.56 9.17 9.57
CA TYR A 299 -19.85 7.98 9.14
C TYR A 299 -19.83 6.94 10.27
N PRO A 300 -19.73 5.64 9.96
CA PRO A 300 -19.31 4.64 10.95
C PRO A 300 -17.97 5.04 11.59
N VAL A 301 -17.78 4.69 12.86
CA VAL A 301 -16.52 4.95 13.57
C VAL A 301 -15.36 4.32 12.79
N THR A 302 -14.40 5.15 12.40
CA THR A 302 -13.22 4.73 11.62
C THR A 302 -12.10 4.20 12.51
N ASN A 303 -11.13 3.48 11.93
CA ASN A 303 -9.93 3.09 12.66
C ASN A 303 -9.17 4.30 13.22
N LEU A 304 -9.12 5.42 12.50
CA LEU A 304 -8.50 6.65 12.98
C LEU A 304 -9.18 7.20 14.24
N GLN A 305 -10.52 7.20 14.27
CA GLN A 305 -11.28 7.62 15.45
C GLN A 305 -11.12 6.63 16.61
N PHE A 306 -11.23 5.33 16.34
CA PHE A 306 -11.08 4.29 17.36
C PHE A 306 -9.65 4.22 17.92
N LYS A 307 -8.63 4.57 17.12
CA LYS A 307 -7.25 4.71 17.59
C LYS A 307 -7.13 5.74 18.69
N ARG A 308 -7.87 6.86 18.62
CA ARG A 308 -7.89 7.87 19.69
C ARG A 308 -8.40 7.27 21.01
N PHE A 309 -9.39 6.39 20.97
CA PHE A 309 -9.88 5.66 22.15
C PHE A 309 -8.79 4.75 22.75
N ILE A 310 -8.10 3.97 21.91
CA ILE A 310 -7.00 3.10 22.35
C ILE A 310 -5.87 3.93 22.97
N ASP A 311 -5.38 4.96 22.25
CA ASP A 311 -4.25 5.79 22.68
C ASP A 311 -4.54 6.56 23.99
N ASN A 312 -5.81 6.77 24.33
CA ASN A 312 -6.24 7.41 25.57
C ASN A 312 -6.50 6.42 26.73
N GLY A 313 -6.05 5.16 26.59
CA GLY A 313 -6.22 4.11 27.59
C GLY A 313 -7.66 3.61 27.71
N GLY A 314 -8.43 3.68 26.62
CA GLY A 314 -9.84 3.29 26.59
C GLY A 314 -10.11 1.86 27.05
N TYR A 315 -9.15 0.96 26.81
CA TYR A 315 -9.21 -0.44 27.22
C TYR A 315 -8.76 -0.70 28.67
N ASP A 316 -8.17 0.31 29.33
CA ASP A 316 -7.56 0.17 30.66
C ASP A 316 -8.42 0.81 31.75
N LYS A 317 -9.38 1.67 31.37
CA LYS A 317 -10.21 2.47 32.26
C LYS A 317 -11.60 1.87 32.41
N GLN A 318 -11.86 1.19 33.53
CA GLN A 318 -13.15 0.57 33.84
C GLN A 318 -14.34 1.55 33.75
N GLU A 319 -14.13 2.85 34.02
CA GLU A 319 -15.18 3.88 33.96
C GLU A 319 -15.89 3.99 32.60
N PHE A 320 -15.29 3.49 31.51
CA PHE A 320 -15.92 3.48 30.20
C PHE A 320 -16.78 2.24 29.94
N TRP A 321 -16.62 1.18 30.73
CA TRP A 321 -17.19 -0.12 30.44
C TRP A 321 -18.43 -0.38 31.32
N SER A 322 -19.43 -1.05 30.74
CA SER A 322 -20.47 -1.70 31.53
C SER A 322 -19.88 -2.80 32.40
N ALA A 323 -20.58 -3.21 33.46
CA ALA A 323 -20.11 -4.26 34.36
C ALA A 323 -19.80 -5.57 33.60
N ASP A 324 -20.69 -5.98 32.70
CA ASP A 324 -20.49 -7.15 31.85
C ASP A 324 -19.37 -6.96 30.83
N GLY A 325 -19.25 -5.76 30.24
CA GLY A 325 -18.17 -5.41 29.33
C GLY A 325 -16.80 -5.46 29.99
N TRP A 326 -16.68 -4.98 31.24
CA TRP A 326 -15.43 -5.06 32.00
C TRP A 326 -15.07 -6.50 32.36
N VAL A 327 -16.07 -7.29 32.74
CA VAL A 327 -15.92 -8.74 32.99
C VAL A 327 -15.49 -9.48 31.71
N TRP A 328 -15.96 -9.05 30.53
CA TRP A 328 -15.48 -9.54 29.23
C TRP A 328 -14.04 -9.12 28.94
N ARG A 329 -13.72 -7.84 29.15
CA ARG A 329 -12.40 -7.26 28.93
C ARG A 329 -11.31 -7.93 29.78
N THR A 330 -11.66 -8.33 31.00
CA THR A 330 -10.77 -8.96 31.99
C THR A 330 -10.81 -10.50 31.99
N GLY A 331 -11.66 -11.12 31.15
CA GLY A 331 -11.70 -12.57 30.95
C GLY A 331 -12.61 -13.37 31.87
N THR A 332 -13.15 -12.76 32.92
CA THR A 332 -14.07 -13.48 33.84
C THR A 332 -15.36 -13.91 33.11
N TYR A 333 -15.74 -13.21 32.05
CA TYR A 333 -16.87 -13.57 31.17
C TYR A 333 -16.74 -14.97 30.55
N ASP A 334 -15.52 -15.46 30.33
CA ASP A 334 -15.29 -16.73 29.63
C ASP A 334 -15.88 -17.93 30.39
N THR A 335 -16.02 -17.79 31.72
CA THR A 335 -16.63 -18.81 32.60
C THR A 335 -18.12 -19.01 32.32
N LYS A 336 -18.83 -17.98 31.86
CA LYS A 336 -20.26 -18.02 31.50
C LYS A 336 -20.50 -18.24 30.00
N ALA A 337 -19.45 -18.23 29.18
CA ALA A 337 -19.57 -18.38 27.74
C ALA A 337 -19.85 -19.84 27.33
N THR A 338 -20.81 -20.02 26.43
CA THR A 338 -21.19 -21.33 25.89
C THR A 338 -21.27 -21.27 24.36
N GLY A 339 -21.26 -22.45 23.72
CA GLY A 339 -21.42 -22.58 22.26
C GLY A 339 -20.44 -21.71 21.45
N ILE A 340 -20.99 -20.99 20.46
CA ILE A 340 -20.24 -20.14 19.53
C ILE A 340 -19.45 -19.05 20.27
N THR A 341 -20.00 -18.47 21.34
CA THR A 341 -19.32 -17.43 22.12
C THR A 341 -18.04 -17.97 22.75
N LYS A 342 -18.04 -19.20 23.27
CA LYS A 342 -16.83 -19.82 23.85
C LYS A 342 -15.76 -20.06 22.79
N GLU A 343 -16.16 -20.49 21.59
CA GLU A 343 -15.25 -20.66 20.46
C GLU A 343 -14.63 -19.32 20.04
N GLN A 344 -15.44 -18.26 19.90
CA GLN A 344 -14.96 -16.92 19.56
C GLN A 344 -13.95 -16.40 20.59
N LEU A 345 -14.24 -16.56 21.88
CA LEU A 345 -13.33 -16.15 22.97
C LEU A 345 -12.03 -16.95 22.96
N SER A 346 -12.04 -18.23 22.57
CA SER A 346 -10.81 -19.03 22.45
C SER A 346 -9.85 -18.50 21.38
N ARG A 347 -10.38 -17.86 20.32
CA ARG A 347 -9.59 -17.20 19.27
C ARG A 347 -9.09 -15.81 19.68
N ARG A 348 -9.71 -15.22 20.71
CA ARG A 348 -9.40 -13.90 21.26
C ARG A 348 -9.21 -13.96 22.78
N PRO A 349 -8.09 -14.54 23.26
CA PRO A 349 -7.80 -14.63 24.68
C PRO A 349 -7.56 -13.22 25.27
N VAL A 350 -7.60 -13.11 26.61
CA VAL A 350 -7.62 -11.83 27.35
C VAL A 350 -6.48 -10.89 26.96
N GLU A 351 -5.31 -11.45 26.70
CA GLU A 351 -4.09 -10.73 26.32
C GLU A 351 -4.26 -10.01 24.98
N LYS A 352 -5.20 -10.43 24.13
CA LYS A 352 -5.54 -9.82 22.83
C LYS A 352 -6.81 -8.96 22.86
N ARG A 353 -7.40 -8.70 24.04
CA ARG A 353 -8.62 -7.88 24.18
C ARG A 353 -8.33 -6.40 24.47
N HIS A 354 -7.13 -5.92 24.16
CA HIS A 354 -6.72 -4.51 24.34
C HIS A 354 -6.89 -3.65 23.09
N GLU A 355 -7.34 -4.26 21.99
CA GLU A 355 -7.55 -3.65 20.69
C GLU A 355 -8.54 -4.53 19.88
N PRO A 356 -9.21 -4.00 18.83
CA PRO A 356 -10.14 -4.75 18.00
C PRO A 356 -9.55 -6.02 17.39
N TYR A 357 -10.37 -7.04 17.13
CA TYR A 357 -9.87 -8.35 16.70
C TYR A 357 -9.07 -8.32 15.39
N TYR A 358 -9.41 -7.44 14.45
CA TYR A 358 -8.75 -7.30 13.15
C TYR A 358 -7.82 -6.07 13.07
N TRP A 359 -7.38 -5.53 14.21
CA TRP A 359 -6.65 -4.27 14.27
C TRP A 359 -5.35 -4.24 13.44
N HIS A 360 -4.64 -5.37 13.39
CA HIS A 360 -3.41 -5.52 12.62
C HIS A 360 -3.60 -6.17 11.23
N ASP A 361 -4.83 -6.43 10.81
CA ASP A 361 -5.11 -6.97 9.49
C ASP A 361 -5.02 -5.84 8.44
N LEU A 362 -4.08 -5.97 7.50
CA LEU A 362 -3.83 -5.00 6.44
C LEU A 362 -5.06 -4.74 5.55
N LYS A 363 -6.00 -5.68 5.49
CA LYS A 363 -7.25 -5.51 4.75
C LYS A 363 -8.20 -4.51 5.43
N TRP A 364 -8.15 -4.44 6.76
CA TRP A 364 -9.17 -3.77 7.56
C TRP A 364 -8.66 -2.58 8.37
N ASN A 365 -7.35 -2.36 8.43
CA ASN A 365 -6.72 -1.37 9.30
C ASN A 365 -6.49 0.01 8.65
N ASN A 366 -7.05 0.28 7.47
CA ASN A 366 -6.92 1.60 6.84
C ASN A 366 -7.51 2.68 7.78
N PRO A 367 -6.85 3.83 8.00
CA PRO A 367 -7.32 4.84 8.96
C PRO A 367 -8.75 5.34 8.71
N LEU A 368 -9.19 5.46 7.46
CA LEU A 368 -10.54 5.92 7.11
C LEU A 368 -11.55 4.79 6.88
N ALA A 369 -11.13 3.52 6.96
CA ALA A 369 -12.06 2.41 6.96
C ALA A 369 -12.80 2.33 8.31
N PRO A 370 -14.07 1.86 8.33
CA PRO A 370 -14.76 1.52 9.57
C PRO A 370 -13.94 0.52 10.41
N VAL A 371 -13.91 0.73 11.73
CA VAL A 371 -13.31 -0.25 12.63
C VAL A 371 -14.16 -1.53 12.64
N VAL A 372 -13.50 -2.69 12.54
CA VAL A 372 -14.16 -4.00 12.50
C VAL A 372 -13.55 -4.96 13.52
N GLY A 373 -14.29 -6.01 13.87
CA GLY A 373 -13.87 -6.95 14.92
C GLY A 373 -14.05 -6.41 16.33
N VAL A 374 -14.95 -5.44 16.51
CA VAL A 374 -15.38 -4.90 17.80
C VAL A 374 -16.64 -5.63 18.28
N THR A 375 -16.73 -5.84 19.59
CA THR A 375 -17.92 -6.34 20.28
C THR A 375 -18.89 -5.20 20.61
N CYS A 376 -20.13 -5.54 21.00
CA CYS A 376 -21.07 -4.55 21.53
C CYS A 376 -20.53 -3.84 22.78
N PHE A 377 -19.78 -4.55 23.64
CA PHE A 377 -19.14 -3.96 24.82
C PHE A 377 -18.07 -2.92 24.45
N GLU A 378 -17.27 -3.20 23.41
CA GLU A 378 -16.26 -2.25 22.92
C GLU A 378 -16.92 -1.02 22.28
N ALA A 379 -18.01 -1.21 21.53
CA ALA A 379 -18.76 -0.11 20.93
C ALA A 379 -19.44 0.78 21.98
N GLU A 380 -20.01 0.18 23.03
CA GLU A 380 -20.54 0.90 24.20
C GLU A 380 -19.42 1.68 24.92
N ALA A 381 -18.28 1.03 25.18
CA ALA A 381 -17.15 1.66 25.86
C ALA A 381 -16.58 2.84 25.08
N TYR A 382 -16.48 2.71 23.75
CA TYR A 382 -16.12 3.82 22.87
C TYR A 382 -17.12 4.98 22.99
N GLY A 383 -18.43 4.69 22.98
CA GLY A 383 -19.48 5.69 23.16
C GLY A 383 -19.36 6.45 24.48
N ASN A 384 -19.16 5.74 25.60
CA ASN A 384 -18.97 6.33 26.92
C ASN A 384 -17.70 7.19 27.00
N TRP A 385 -16.60 6.73 26.42
CA TRP A 385 -15.37 7.53 26.32
C TRP A 385 -15.60 8.80 25.51
N LEU A 386 -16.26 8.69 24.35
CA LEU A 386 -16.53 9.84 23.48
C LEU A 386 -17.48 10.83 24.15
N ALA A 387 -18.46 10.36 24.92
CA ALA A 387 -19.33 11.21 25.74
C ALA A 387 -18.50 12.07 26.72
N LYS A 388 -17.51 11.46 27.39
CA LYS A 388 -16.60 12.18 28.28
C LYS A 388 -15.73 13.19 27.54
N GLN A 389 -15.24 12.87 26.33
CA GLN A 389 -14.44 13.79 25.52
C GLN A 389 -15.26 15.00 25.04
N LEU A 390 -16.52 14.79 24.65
CA LEU A 390 -17.36 15.85 24.09
C LEU A 390 -18.16 16.63 25.15
N GLY A 391 -18.19 16.16 26.40
CA GLY A 391 -18.98 16.79 27.46
C GLY A 391 -20.49 16.72 27.24
N ARG A 392 -20.96 15.76 26.43
CA ARG A 392 -22.38 15.54 26.12
C ARG A 392 -22.69 14.04 26.03
N PRO A 393 -23.95 13.60 26.23
CA PRO A 393 -24.31 12.19 26.11
C PRO A 393 -24.00 11.66 24.71
N VAL A 394 -23.33 10.51 24.65
CA VAL A 394 -23.09 9.73 23.43
C VAL A 394 -23.38 8.27 23.75
N ARG A 395 -24.10 7.58 22.87
CA ARG A 395 -24.46 6.17 23.02
C ARG A 395 -24.68 5.52 21.65
N LEU A 396 -24.84 4.21 21.65
CA LEU A 396 -25.34 3.50 20.48
C LEU A 396 -26.78 3.97 20.15
N PRO A 397 -27.13 4.11 18.86
CA PRO A 397 -28.50 4.39 18.48
C PRO A 397 -29.38 3.19 18.81
N THR A 398 -30.63 3.46 19.14
CA THR A 398 -31.67 2.43 19.10
C THR A 398 -31.94 2.02 17.65
N GLU A 399 -32.57 0.87 17.45
CA GLU A 399 -32.96 0.41 16.12
C GLU A 399 -33.86 1.43 15.40
N GLN A 400 -34.85 1.99 16.11
CA GLN A 400 -35.77 2.99 15.58
C GLN A 400 -35.04 4.29 15.19
N GLU A 401 -34.10 4.75 16.00
CA GLU A 401 -33.27 5.92 15.66
C GLU A 401 -32.39 5.66 14.43
N TRP A 402 -31.79 4.47 14.35
CA TRP A 402 -30.94 4.08 13.23
C TRP A 402 -31.74 4.01 11.92
N GLU A 403 -32.90 3.35 11.93
CA GLU A 403 -33.76 3.24 10.76
C GLU A 403 -34.37 4.59 10.36
N ARG A 404 -34.80 5.40 11.33
CA ARG A 404 -35.26 6.78 11.07
C ARG A 404 -34.22 7.60 10.32
N ALA A 405 -32.95 7.47 10.71
CA ALA A 405 -31.83 8.17 10.10
C ALA A 405 -31.54 7.66 8.68
N ALA A 406 -31.62 6.34 8.45
CA ALA A 406 -31.35 5.73 7.17
C ALA A 406 -32.50 5.94 6.14
N CYS A 407 -33.73 5.60 6.52
CA CYS A 407 -34.89 5.50 5.61
C CYS A 407 -35.70 6.81 5.51
N GLY A 408 -35.48 7.77 6.43
CA GLY A 408 -36.19 9.04 6.45
C GLY A 408 -37.64 8.92 6.94
N ILE A 409 -38.47 9.94 6.71
CA ILE A 409 -39.85 10.02 7.26
C ILE A 409 -40.77 9.01 6.56
N LYS A 410 -40.59 8.84 5.26
CA LYS A 410 -41.43 8.00 4.41
C LYS A 410 -41.05 6.52 4.42
N GLY A 411 -40.04 6.13 5.21
CA GLY A 411 -39.56 4.75 5.26
C GLY A 411 -39.13 4.24 3.89
N ARG A 412 -38.21 4.93 3.19
CA ARG A 412 -37.67 4.48 1.90
C ARG A 412 -37.04 3.10 2.01
N GLU A 413 -37.07 2.33 0.92
CA GLU A 413 -36.43 1.00 0.88
C GLU A 413 -34.92 1.09 1.09
N TYR A 414 -34.27 2.03 0.41
CA TYR A 414 -32.85 2.34 0.56
C TYR A 414 -32.67 3.80 0.99
N ALA A 415 -31.50 4.10 1.55
CA ALA A 415 -31.18 5.46 2.00
C ALA A 415 -31.31 6.51 0.87
N TRP A 416 -31.14 6.09 -0.39
CA TRP A 416 -31.18 6.93 -1.58
C TRP A 416 -32.48 6.86 -2.39
N GLY A 417 -33.46 6.03 -2.03
CA GLY A 417 -34.66 5.84 -2.83
C GLY A 417 -35.24 4.44 -2.69
N ASP A 418 -36.20 4.10 -3.55
CA ASP A 418 -36.88 2.81 -3.52
C ASP A 418 -36.31 1.81 -4.53
N GLU A 419 -35.37 2.26 -5.38
CA GLU A 419 -34.68 1.42 -6.35
C GLU A 419 -33.25 1.11 -5.89
N PHE A 420 -32.86 -0.16 -6.04
CA PHE A 420 -31.50 -0.60 -5.75
C PHE A 420 -30.50 0.04 -6.71
N ASP A 421 -29.39 0.53 -6.16
CA ASP A 421 -28.30 1.15 -6.91
C ASP A 421 -26.95 0.62 -6.39
N ARG A 422 -26.26 -0.15 -7.25
CA ARG A 422 -25.01 -0.83 -6.90
C ARG A 422 -23.87 0.13 -6.57
N ASP A 423 -23.88 1.32 -7.15
CA ASP A 423 -22.82 2.32 -6.99
C ASP A 423 -22.97 3.12 -5.69
N LYS A 424 -24.11 2.98 -5.00
CA LYS A 424 -24.39 3.65 -3.71
C LYS A 424 -24.14 2.79 -2.48
N VAL A 425 -23.74 1.53 -2.64
CA VAL A 425 -23.45 0.61 -1.53
C VAL A 425 -22.29 -0.32 -1.81
N ASN A 426 -21.48 -0.57 -0.79
CA ASN A 426 -20.45 -1.61 -0.83
C ASN A 426 -21.05 -2.95 -0.35
N CYS A 427 -21.68 -3.70 -1.25
CA CYS A 427 -22.30 -5.00 -0.96
C CYS A 427 -21.62 -6.15 -1.75
N ALA A 428 -21.87 -7.39 -1.31
CA ALA A 428 -21.40 -8.59 -2.01
C ALA A 428 -22.24 -8.85 -3.28
N ALA A 429 -21.60 -9.44 -4.30
CA ALA A 429 -22.22 -9.69 -5.60
C ALA A 429 -23.46 -10.62 -5.54
N PHE A 430 -23.61 -11.43 -4.48
CA PHE A 430 -24.80 -12.26 -4.28
C PHE A 430 -26.09 -11.43 -4.17
N TRP A 431 -26.01 -10.19 -3.66
CA TRP A 431 -27.16 -9.28 -3.54
C TRP A 431 -27.53 -8.59 -4.87
N GLU A 432 -26.87 -8.94 -5.98
CA GLU A 432 -27.14 -8.40 -7.32
C GLU A 432 -28.31 -9.10 -8.02
N GLN A 433 -28.83 -10.19 -7.46
CA GLN A 433 -29.97 -10.89 -8.06
C GLN A 433 -31.26 -10.08 -7.87
N LYS A 434 -31.73 -9.50 -8.98
CA LYS A 434 -33.15 -9.17 -9.16
C LYS A 434 -33.90 -10.50 -9.23
N ASP A 435 -34.84 -10.71 -8.33
CA ASP A 435 -35.88 -11.74 -8.48
C ASP A 435 -36.61 -11.60 -9.83
#